data_AF-A0A5C8T0Q7-F1
#
_entry.id   AF-A0A5C8T0Q7-F1
#
_cell.length_a   1.000
_cell.length_b   1.000
_cell.length_c   1.000
_cell.angle_alpha   90.00
_cell.angle_beta   90.00
_cell.angle_gamma   90.00
#
_symmetry.space_group_name_H-M   'P 1'
#
loop_
_entity.id
_entity.type
_entity.pdbx_description
1 polymer ?
#
loop_
_entity_poly.entity_id
_entity_poly.type
_entity_poly.pdbx_seq_one_letter_code
_entity_poly.pdbx_strand_id
1 'polypeptide(L)'
;MLSSRNRHRLFEAGFRAVSATGADRWLAPAACGLGVILTFHHVSPEAPGPYAPNRLLSITPDFLDATLRELDARGFEVVGLDEVPERLAAARYRPPFAVLTFDDGYRDNVVHARPVLARHGVPWTLFVTSDFADQTGRLWWIELERAIGRLERVRVAVGPRDVDLP
;
A
#
# COMPACT_ATOMS: atom_id res chain seq x y z
N MET A 1 27.15 -13.97 20.77
CA MET A 1 26.00 -13.20 20.22
C MET A 1 26.45 -12.48 18.96
N LEU A 2 25.85 -12.77 17.80
CA LEU A 2 26.18 -12.05 16.55
C LEU A 2 25.70 -10.59 16.64
N SER A 3 26.53 -9.65 16.19
CA SER A 3 26.15 -8.24 16.04
C SER A 3 24.92 -8.09 15.13
N SER A 4 24.03 -7.14 15.44
CA SER A 4 22.83 -6.83 14.66
C SER A 4 23.11 -6.68 13.16
N ARG A 5 24.27 -6.10 12.81
CA ARG A 5 24.71 -5.88 11.43
C ARG A 5 25.07 -7.19 10.71
N ASN A 6 25.67 -8.14 11.43
CA ASN A 6 26.05 -9.45 10.88
C ASN A 6 24.82 -10.35 10.69
N ARG A 7 23.85 -10.25 11.60
CA ARG A 7 22.57 -10.95 11.48
C ARG A 7 21.77 -10.45 10.26
N HIS A 8 21.74 -9.14 10.03
CA HIS A 8 21.06 -8.56 8.86
C HIS A 8 21.67 -9.05 7.54
N ARG A 9 23.01 -9.02 7.43
CA ARG A 9 23.72 -9.54 6.25
C ARG A 9 23.46 -11.02 6.00
N LEU A 10 23.36 -11.82 7.08
CA LEU A 10 23.07 -13.24 6.98
C LEU A 10 21.66 -13.49 6.41
N PHE A 11 20.65 -12.77 6.92
CA PHE A 11 19.29 -12.86 6.40
C PHE A 11 19.20 -12.38 4.95
N GLU A 12 19.85 -11.26 4.63
CA GLU A 12 19.90 -10.73 3.26
C GLU A 12 20.52 -11.73 2.28
N ALA A 13 21.67 -12.33 2.64
CA ALA A 13 22.31 -13.35 1.83
C ALA A 13 21.42 -14.59 1.65
N GLY A 14 20.72 -15.01 2.71
CA GLY A 14 19.75 -16.11 2.66
C GLY A 14 18.60 -15.83 1.70
N PHE A 15 17.95 -14.67 1.80
CA PHE A 15 16.86 -14.28 0.90
C PHE A 15 17.32 -14.14 -0.55
N ARG A 16 18.52 -13.58 -0.79
CA ARG A 16 19.11 -13.52 -2.14
C ARG A 16 19.35 -14.91 -2.72
N ALA A 17 19.86 -15.86 -1.93
CA ALA A 17 20.06 -17.24 -2.39
C ALA A 17 18.74 -17.94 -2.71
N VAL A 18 17.72 -17.78 -1.86
CA VAL A 18 16.37 -18.32 -2.10
C VAL A 18 15.78 -17.76 -3.40
N SER A 19 15.88 -16.45 -3.62
CA SER A 19 15.40 -15.79 -4.84
C SER A 19 16.18 -16.22 -6.08
N ALA A 20 17.51 -16.26 -6.02
CA ALA A 20 18.36 -16.64 -7.15
C ALA A 20 18.17 -18.10 -7.59
N THR A 21 17.78 -18.97 -6.65
CA THR A 21 17.53 -20.40 -6.92
C THR A 21 16.08 -20.70 -7.27
N GLY A 22 15.17 -19.74 -7.12
CA GLY A 22 13.72 -19.97 -7.24
C GLY A 22 13.17 -20.92 -6.16
N ALA A 23 13.92 -21.11 -5.06
CA ALA A 23 13.53 -21.99 -3.96
C ALA A 23 12.28 -21.49 -3.23
N ASP A 24 11.97 -20.20 -3.34
CA ASP A 24 10.72 -19.60 -2.85
C ASP A 24 9.49 -20.32 -3.41
N ARG A 25 9.51 -20.75 -4.68
CA ARG A 25 8.39 -21.48 -5.31
C ARG A 25 8.14 -22.85 -4.68
N TRP A 26 9.21 -23.52 -4.27
CA TRP A 26 9.15 -24.84 -3.63
C TRP A 26 8.83 -24.75 -2.15
N LEU A 27 9.31 -23.70 -1.49
CA LEU A 27 9.05 -23.42 -0.08
C LEU A 27 7.67 -22.79 0.15
N ALA A 28 7.08 -22.14 -0.87
CA ALA A 28 5.82 -21.43 -0.78
C ALA A 28 4.69 -22.25 -0.14
N PRO A 29 4.44 -23.53 -0.49
CA PRO A 29 3.35 -24.30 0.14
C PRO A 29 3.53 -24.53 1.65
N ALA A 30 4.76 -24.48 2.16
CA ALA A 30 5.08 -24.66 3.58
C ALA A 30 5.31 -23.33 4.32
N ALA A 31 5.58 -22.25 3.58
CA ALA A 31 5.90 -20.93 4.12
C ALA A 31 4.79 -19.89 3.88
N CYS A 32 3.80 -20.18 3.02
CA CYS A 32 2.68 -19.28 2.79
C CYS A 32 1.81 -19.25 4.05
N GLY A 33 1.63 -18.06 4.62
CA GLY A 33 0.62 -17.83 5.65
C GLY A 33 -0.79 -18.03 5.09
N LEU A 34 -1.79 -17.71 5.91
CA LEU A 34 -3.20 -17.84 5.53
C LEU A 34 -3.61 -16.89 4.40
N GLY A 35 -2.93 -15.74 4.30
CA GLY A 35 -3.23 -14.73 3.31
C GLY A 35 -2.40 -13.46 3.50
N VAL A 36 -2.77 -12.42 2.75
CA VAL A 36 -2.17 -11.09 2.80
C VAL A 36 -3.25 -10.01 2.88
N ILE A 37 -2.94 -8.91 3.56
CA ILE A 37 -3.73 -7.68 3.52
C ILE A 37 -2.85 -6.64 2.85
N LEU A 38 -3.29 -6.14 1.70
CA LEU A 38 -2.56 -5.16 0.90
C LEU A 38 -3.15 -3.77 1.15
N THR A 39 -2.30 -2.86 1.62
CA THR A 39 -2.69 -1.49 1.94
C THR A 39 -2.28 -0.55 0.81
N PHE A 40 -3.25 0.16 0.25
CA PHE A 40 -3.09 1.19 -0.77
C PHE A 40 -3.59 2.53 -0.23
N HIS A 41 -3.17 3.64 -0.84
CA HIS A 41 -3.67 4.97 -0.50
C HIS A 41 -4.12 5.68 -1.78
N HIS A 42 -3.19 6.19 -2.59
CA HIS A 42 -3.51 6.84 -3.86
C HIS A 42 -3.44 5.86 -5.04
N VAL A 43 -4.41 5.95 -5.95
CA VAL A 43 -4.33 5.31 -7.28
C VAL A 43 -4.43 6.37 -8.36
N SER A 44 -3.32 6.79 -8.93
CA SER A 44 -3.28 7.89 -9.90
C SER A 44 -2.48 7.53 -11.16
N PRO A 45 -2.97 7.88 -12.36
CA PRO A 45 -2.18 7.74 -13.59
C PRO A 45 -1.08 8.81 -13.70
N GLU A 46 -1.14 9.85 -12.88
CA GLU A 46 -0.20 10.97 -12.93
C GLU A 46 1.15 10.59 -12.30
N ALA A 47 2.24 10.89 -13.00
CA ALA A 47 3.57 10.74 -12.44
C ALA A 47 3.77 11.72 -11.26
N PRO A 48 4.49 11.32 -10.20
CA PRO A 48 4.81 12.24 -9.12
C PRO A 48 5.54 13.48 -9.65
N GLY A 49 5.18 14.64 -9.10
CA GLY A 49 5.88 15.90 -9.39
C GLY A 49 7.34 15.90 -8.91
N PRO A 50 8.10 16.97 -9.22
CA PRO A 50 9.50 17.09 -8.82
C PRO A 50 9.71 17.08 -7.30
N TYR A 51 8.71 17.56 -6.54
CA TYR A 51 8.65 17.45 -5.09
C TYR A 51 7.45 16.58 -4.70
N ALA A 52 7.72 15.33 -4.33
CA ALA A 52 6.70 14.34 -3.99
C ALA A 52 7.17 13.47 -2.81
N PRO A 53 7.28 14.03 -1.59
CA PRO A 53 7.73 13.30 -0.40
C PRO A 53 6.86 12.08 -0.09
N ASN A 54 5.57 12.13 -0.44
CA ASN A 54 4.60 11.05 -0.21
C ASN A 54 4.42 10.10 -1.40
N ARG A 55 5.28 10.15 -2.42
CA ARG A 55 5.16 9.31 -3.64
C ARG A 55 5.09 7.80 -3.36
N LEU A 56 5.64 7.35 -2.24
CA LEU A 56 5.62 5.95 -1.81
C LEU A 56 4.20 5.42 -1.52
N LEU A 57 3.25 6.33 -1.28
CA LEU A 57 1.84 6.01 -1.01
C LEU A 57 0.98 6.00 -2.29
N SER A 58 1.59 6.18 -3.47
CA SER A 58 0.88 6.27 -4.73
C SER A 58 1.27 5.15 -5.70
N ILE A 59 0.27 4.52 -6.29
CA ILE A 59 0.43 3.53 -7.36
C ILE A 59 -0.36 3.95 -8.60
N THR A 60 -0.02 3.38 -9.75
CA THR A 60 -0.79 3.58 -10.97
C THR A 60 -1.95 2.57 -11.08
N PRO A 61 -2.99 2.86 -11.88
CA PRO A 61 -4.02 1.89 -12.21
C PRO A 61 -3.44 0.60 -12.83
N ASP A 62 -2.40 0.73 -13.64
CA ASP A 62 -1.72 -0.42 -14.28
C ASP A 62 -0.98 -1.28 -13.25
N PHE A 63 -0.39 -0.66 -12.22
CA PHE A 63 0.22 -1.40 -11.11
C PHE A 63 -0.83 -2.16 -10.31
N LEU A 64 -1.99 -1.54 -10.03
CA LEU A 64 -3.10 -2.22 -9.36
C LEU A 64 -3.60 -3.41 -10.19
N ASP A 65 -3.79 -3.22 -11.50
CA ASP A 65 -4.21 -4.26 -12.44
C ASP A 65 -3.21 -5.42 -12.49
N ALA A 66 -1.90 -5.12 -12.53
CA ALA A 66 -0.84 -6.12 -12.46
C ALA A 66 -0.82 -6.86 -11.11
N THR A 67 -1.08 -6.17 -10.01
CA THR A 67 -1.16 -6.77 -8.67
C THR A 67 -2.30 -7.79 -8.60
N LEU A 68 -3.48 -7.45 -9.12
CA LEU A 68 -4.63 -8.35 -9.14
C LEU A 68 -4.38 -9.58 -10.02
N ARG A 69 -3.76 -9.40 -11.20
CA ARG A 69 -3.34 -10.53 -12.05
C ARG A 69 -2.34 -11.44 -11.36
N GLU A 70 -1.40 -10.88 -10.60
CA GLU A 70 -0.41 -11.67 -9.87
C GLU A 70 -1.06 -12.45 -8.71
N LEU A 71 -2.05 -11.88 -8.02
CA LEU A 71 -2.82 -12.59 -7.02
C LEU A 71 -3.58 -13.78 -7.62
N ASP A 72 -4.29 -13.57 -8.73
CA ASP A 72 -5.01 -14.61 -9.47
C ASP A 72 -4.06 -15.72 -9.96
N ALA A 73 -2.94 -15.34 -10.60
CA ALA A 73 -1.94 -16.28 -11.09
C ALA A 73 -1.30 -17.13 -9.98
N ARG A 74 -1.25 -16.61 -8.74
CA ARG A 74 -0.77 -17.32 -7.55
C ARG A 74 -1.87 -18.10 -6.82
N GLY A 75 -3.10 -18.05 -7.31
CA GLY A 75 -4.25 -18.73 -6.74
C GLY A 75 -4.72 -18.12 -5.43
N PHE A 76 -4.56 -16.80 -5.25
CA PHE A 76 -5.17 -16.09 -4.13
C PHE A 76 -6.66 -15.87 -4.39
N GLU A 77 -7.48 -16.11 -3.37
CA GLU A 77 -8.86 -15.68 -3.35
C GLU A 77 -8.95 -14.26 -2.78
N VAL A 78 -9.46 -13.30 -3.54
CA VAL A 78 -9.66 -11.94 -3.04
C VAL A 78 -10.98 -11.85 -2.29
N VAL A 79 -10.92 -11.48 -1.01
CA VAL A 79 -12.05 -11.55 -0.07
C VAL A 79 -12.30 -10.19 0.59
N GLY A 80 -13.51 -10.02 1.13
CA GLY A 80 -13.83 -8.87 1.96
C GLY A 80 -13.03 -8.87 3.28
N LEU A 81 -12.74 -7.69 3.83
CA LEU A 81 -12.06 -7.60 5.13
C LEU A 81 -12.89 -8.25 6.27
N ASP A 82 -14.21 -8.22 6.13
CA ASP A 82 -15.18 -8.84 7.03
C ASP A 82 -15.08 -10.36 7.10
N GLU A 83 -14.52 -11.02 6.08
CA GLU A 83 -14.32 -12.47 6.07
C GLU A 83 -13.07 -12.89 6.88
N VAL A 84 -12.13 -11.98 7.12
CA VAL A 84 -10.82 -12.32 7.73
C VAL A 84 -10.95 -13.06 9.07
N PRO A 85 -11.81 -12.67 10.03
CA PRO A 85 -11.97 -13.42 11.28
C PRO A 85 -12.34 -14.89 11.06
N GLU A 86 -13.25 -15.16 10.12
CA GLU A 86 -13.66 -16.53 9.77
C GLU A 86 -12.55 -17.29 9.07
N ARG A 87 -11.85 -16.64 8.11
CA ARG A 87 -10.69 -17.24 7.42
C ARG A 87 -9.57 -17.62 8.41
N LEU A 88 -9.34 -16.81 9.45
CA LEU A 88 -8.35 -17.08 10.50
C LEU A 88 -8.75 -18.21 11.47
N ALA A 89 -10.05 -18.39 11.72
CA ALA A 89 -10.56 -19.42 12.62
C ALA A 89 -10.59 -20.82 11.98
N ALA A 90 -10.51 -20.93 10.65
CA ALA A 90 -10.59 -22.19 9.93
C ALA A 90 -9.37 -23.10 10.17
N ALA A 91 -9.61 -24.37 10.52
CA ALA A 91 -8.56 -25.36 10.80
C ALA A 91 -7.77 -25.82 9.55
N ARG A 92 -8.27 -25.54 8.35
CA ARG A 92 -7.64 -25.89 7.07
C ARG A 92 -7.96 -24.80 6.07
N TYR A 93 -6.94 -24.20 5.48
CA TYR A 93 -7.17 -23.07 4.58
C TYR A 93 -6.44 -23.24 3.27
N ARG A 94 -7.22 -23.42 2.20
CA ARG A 94 -6.82 -23.30 0.79
C ARG A 94 -8.06 -22.88 0.00
N PRO A 95 -7.92 -21.97 -0.98
CA PRO A 95 -6.70 -21.22 -1.38
C PRO A 95 -6.27 -20.15 -0.36
N PRO A 96 -5.04 -19.59 -0.41
CA PRO A 96 -4.67 -18.41 0.39
C PRO A 96 -5.55 -17.21 0.03
N PHE A 97 -5.78 -16.29 0.97
CA PHE A 97 -6.62 -15.10 0.69
C PHE A 97 -5.83 -13.82 0.53
N ALA A 98 -6.40 -12.86 -0.20
CA ALA A 98 -5.92 -11.49 -0.26
C ALA A 98 -7.06 -10.52 0.09
N VAL A 99 -6.75 -9.50 0.88
CA VAL A 99 -7.66 -8.37 1.12
C VAL A 99 -7.04 -7.10 0.57
N LEU A 100 -7.85 -6.28 -0.09
CA LEU A 100 -7.45 -4.99 -0.62
C LEU A 100 -8.02 -3.89 0.28
N THR A 101 -7.16 -3.11 0.92
CA THR A 101 -7.56 -1.95 1.72
C THR A 101 -7.04 -0.66 1.09
N PHE A 102 -7.87 0.37 1.13
CA PHE A 102 -7.55 1.71 0.66
C PHE A 102 -7.76 2.67 1.83
N ASP A 103 -6.71 3.37 2.22
CA ASP A 103 -6.72 4.26 3.37
C ASP A 103 -7.00 5.71 2.94
N ASP A 104 -7.27 6.57 3.92
CA ASP A 104 -7.55 8.02 3.80
C ASP A 104 -8.84 8.43 3.08
N GLY A 105 -9.35 7.66 2.13
CA GLY A 105 -10.57 8.00 1.40
C GLY A 105 -10.34 8.96 0.22
N TYR A 106 -9.21 8.85 -0.48
CA TYR A 106 -8.92 9.73 -1.62
C TYR A 106 -9.92 9.56 -2.77
N ARG A 107 -10.27 10.69 -3.40
CA ARG A 107 -11.17 10.71 -4.57
C ARG A 107 -10.68 9.81 -5.71
N ASP A 108 -9.37 9.68 -5.85
CA ASP A 108 -8.75 8.84 -6.88
C ASP A 108 -9.05 7.34 -6.71
N ASN A 109 -9.38 6.87 -5.49
CA ASN A 109 -9.85 5.49 -5.28
C ASN A 109 -11.14 5.22 -6.06
N VAL A 110 -12.07 6.18 -6.10
CA VAL A 110 -13.33 6.05 -6.84
C VAL A 110 -13.12 6.27 -8.34
N VAL A 111 -12.27 7.24 -8.71
CA VAL A 111 -12.08 7.63 -10.11
C VAL A 111 -11.22 6.63 -10.87
N HIS A 112 -10.19 6.07 -10.25
CA HIS A 112 -9.16 5.28 -10.92
C HIS A 112 -9.03 3.84 -10.38
N ALA A 113 -9.15 3.61 -9.07
CA ALA A 113 -9.08 2.24 -8.52
C ALA A 113 -10.35 1.43 -8.80
N ARG A 114 -11.53 2.00 -8.51
CA ARG A 114 -12.83 1.31 -8.65
C ARG A 114 -13.06 0.72 -10.05
N PRO A 115 -12.76 1.39 -11.17
CA PRO A 115 -12.89 0.78 -12.50
C PRO A 115 -11.98 -0.44 -12.70
N VAL A 116 -10.76 -0.43 -12.13
CA VAL A 116 -9.84 -1.58 -12.18
C VAL A 116 -10.44 -2.73 -11.38
N LEU A 117 -10.79 -2.48 -10.11
CA LEU A 117 -11.36 -3.48 -9.20
C LEU A 117 -12.64 -4.11 -9.76
N ALA A 118 -13.52 -3.30 -10.37
CA ALA A 118 -14.75 -3.77 -11.00
C ALA A 118 -14.51 -4.70 -12.20
N ARG A 119 -13.45 -4.47 -12.99
CA ARG A 119 -13.08 -5.38 -14.11
C ARG A 119 -12.64 -6.75 -13.62
N HIS A 120 -12.00 -6.81 -12.44
CA HIS A 120 -11.59 -8.07 -11.82
C HIS A 120 -12.70 -8.71 -10.97
N GLY A 121 -13.81 -7.99 -10.71
CA GLY A 121 -14.93 -8.50 -9.93
C GLY A 121 -14.60 -8.77 -8.47
N VAL A 122 -13.60 -8.08 -7.91
CA VAL A 122 -13.08 -8.35 -6.56
C VAL A 122 -13.64 -7.38 -5.51
N PRO A 123 -13.84 -7.85 -4.26
CA PRO A 123 -14.17 -6.97 -3.14
C PRO A 123 -12.97 -6.10 -2.74
N TRP A 124 -13.26 -4.98 -2.10
CA TRP A 124 -12.26 -4.05 -1.57
C TRP A 124 -12.83 -3.26 -0.40
N THR A 125 -11.95 -2.81 0.51
CA THR A 125 -12.31 -2.03 1.68
C THR A 125 -11.74 -0.62 1.55
N LEU A 126 -12.55 0.40 1.84
CA LEU A 126 -12.14 1.80 1.89
C LEU A 126 -12.30 2.33 3.32
N PHE A 127 -11.20 2.76 3.93
CA PHE A 127 -11.20 3.45 5.21
C PHE A 127 -11.31 4.96 4.97
N VAL A 128 -12.51 5.51 5.16
CA VAL A 128 -12.78 6.92 4.91
C VAL A 128 -12.48 7.75 6.16
N THR A 129 -11.65 8.79 5.99
CA THR A 129 -11.48 9.83 7.00
C THR A 129 -12.59 10.87 6.85
N SER A 130 -13.64 10.76 7.67
CA SER A 130 -14.89 11.52 7.49
C SER A 130 -14.68 13.03 7.41
N ASP A 131 -13.80 13.60 8.25
CA ASP A 131 -13.57 15.04 8.26
C ASP A 131 -12.99 15.57 6.93
N PHE A 132 -12.14 14.78 6.25
CA PHE A 132 -11.64 15.17 4.93
C PHE A 132 -12.70 14.99 3.84
N ALA A 133 -13.52 13.94 3.93
CA ALA A 133 -14.64 13.72 3.02
C ALA A 133 -15.72 14.80 3.14
N ASP A 134 -16.03 15.22 4.38
CA ASP A 134 -16.99 16.26 4.73
C ASP A 134 -16.41 17.68 4.56
N GLN A 135 -15.13 17.81 4.18
CA GLN A 135 -14.42 19.07 3.97
C GLN A 135 -14.32 19.94 5.23
N THR A 136 -14.42 19.33 6.42
CA THR A 136 -14.24 19.99 7.71
C THR A 136 -12.79 19.91 8.21
N GLY A 137 -12.04 18.91 7.75
CA GLY A 137 -10.61 18.71 8.04
C GLY A 137 -9.68 19.31 6.98
N ARG A 138 -8.42 19.51 7.36
CA ARG A 138 -7.35 20.01 6.47
C ARG A 138 -6.23 18.99 6.36
N LEU A 139 -5.92 18.55 5.14
CA LEU A 139 -4.77 17.71 4.83
C LEU A 139 -3.48 18.55 4.80
N TRP A 140 -3.04 19.03 5.96
CA TRP A 140 -1.97 20.03 6.06
C TRP A 140 -0.67 19.59 5.37
N TRP A 141 -0.36 18.28 5.36
CA TRP A 141 0.84 17.76 4.70
C TRP A 141 0.74 17.85 3.18
N ILE A 142 -0.44 17.63 2.59
CA ILE A 142 -0.68 17.83 1.15
C ILE A 142 -0.63 19.31 0.79
N GLU A 143 -1.16 20.18 1.65
CA GLU A 143 -1.09 21.62 1.45
C GLU A 143 0.35 22.12 1.51
N LEU A 144 1.12 21.66 2.49
CA LEU A 144 2.53 21.97 2.63
C LEU A 144 3.34 21.43 1.45
N GLU A 145 3.10 20.19 1.03
CA GLU A 145 3.72 19.58 -0.14
C GLU A 145 3.47 20.41 -1.41
N ARG A 146 2.21 20.83 -1.63
CA ARG A 146 1.86 21.70 -2.76
C ARG A 146 2.46 23.09 -2.64
N ALA A 147 2.56 23.66 -1.44
CA ALA A 147 3.18 24.96 -1.22
C ALA A 147 4.67 24.91 -1.56
N ILE A 148 5.42 23.94 -1.02
CA ILE A 148 6.84 23.76 -1.30
C ILE A 148 7.07 23.45 -2.79
N GLY A 149 6.21 22.63 -3.40
CA GLY A 149 6.33 22.29 -4.82
C GLY A 149 5.99 23.44 -5.79
N ARG A 150 5.48 24.58 -5.32
CA ARG A 150 4.99 25.68 -6.18
C ARG A 150 5.57 27.05 -5.84
N LEU A 151 5.94 27.30 -4.59
CA LEU A 151 6.39 28.60 -4.10
C LEU A 151 7.91 28.65 -4.02
N GLU A 152 8.49 29.83 -4.29
CA GLU A 152 9.94 30.09 -4.15
C GLU A 152 10.40 30.30 -2.70
N ARG A 153 9.47 30.30 -1.75
CA ARG A 153 9.73 30.45 -0.32
C ARG A 153 8.48 30.08 0.47
N VAL A 154 8.65 29.34 1.55
CA VAL A 154 7.57 28.91 2.45
C VAL A 154 7.91 29.30 3.88
N ARG A 155 7.10 30.20 4.47
CA ARG A 155 7.19 30.56 5.89
C ARG A 155 6.00 30.01 6.66
N VAL A 156 6.26 29.20 7.68
CA VAL A 156 5.23 28.56 8.50
C VAL A 156 5.61 28.67 9.97
N ALA A 157 4.66 29.11 10.80
CA ALA A 157 4.78 29.05 12.25
C ALA A 157 4.36 27.65 12.76
N VAL A 158 5.26 26.96 13.45
CA VAL A 158 5.07 25.64 14.03
C VAL A 158 5.23 25.75 15.56
N GLY A 159 4.12 26.03 16.25
CA GLY A 159 4.13 26.32 17.68
C GLY A 159 4.94 27.59 17.97
N PRO A 160 5.98 27.55 18.85
CA PRO A 160 6.81 28.70 19.15
C PRO A 160 7.95 28.94 18.14
N ARG A 161 8.02 28.17 17.04
CA ARG A 161 9.10 28.23 16.05
C ARG A 161 8.58 28.73 14.72
N ASP A 162 9.31 29.65 14.10
CA ASP A 162 9.11 30.00 12.71
C ASP A 162 10.07 29.19 11.83
N VAL A 163 9.52 28.55 10.80
CA VAL A 163 10.25 27.81 9.77
C VAL A 163 10.19 28.63 8.50
N ASP A 164 11.36 28.99 7.95
CA ASP A 164 11.51 29.74 6.71
C ASP A 164 12.32 28.89 5.73
N LEU A 165 11.63 28.27 4.78
CA LEU A 165 12.20 27.44 3.73
C LEU A 165 12.32 28.28 2.45
N PRO A 166 13.44 28.19 1.73
CA PRO A 166 13.51 28.66 0.34
C PRO A 166 12.60 27.80 -0.56
#